data_AF-A1RUS8-F1
#
_entry.id   AF-A1RUS8-F1
#
_cell.length_a   1.000
_cell.length_b   1.000
_cell.length_c   1.000
_cell.angle_alpha   90.00
_cell.angle_beta   90.00
_cell.angle_gamma   90.00
#
_symmetry.space_group_name_H-M   'P 1'
#
loop_
_entity.id
_entity.type
_entity.pdbx_description
1 polymer ?
#
loop_
_entity_poly.entity_id
_entity_poly.type
_entity_poly.pdbx_seq_one_letter_code
_entity_poly.pdbx_strand_id
1 'polypeptide(L)'
;MVNTLRVRLGCSGGSPIDLGFAKVVPDLVCGGVPVEVECLSSFYCGVGQALAYLYGVGRAALVLIADEPRPGLRDFLGWLSQLLDVYLYVGGELIPLGRARWLL
;
A
#
# COMPACT_ATOMS: atom_id res chain seq x y z
N MET A 1 0.49 -11.14 -8.59
CA MET A 1 -0.52 -10.07 -8.40
C MET A 1 0.09 -8.68 -8.53
N VAL A 2 1.23 -8.40 -7.89
CA VAL A 2 1.99 -7.13 -8.02
C VAL A 2 2.20 -6.70 -9.48
N ASN A 3 2.65 -7.59 -10.37
CA ASN A 3 2.82 -7.27 -11.79
C ASN A 3 1.51 -6.91 -12.51
N THR A 4 0.38 -7.49 -12.12
CA THR A 4 -0.94 -7.16 -12.68
C THR A 4 -1.37 -5.77 -12.24
N LEU A 5 -1.22 -5.47 -10.95
CA LEU A 5 -1.50 -4.13 -10.40
C LEU A 5 -0.58 -3.08 -11.03
N ARG A 6 0.70 -3.37 -11.20
CA ARG A 6 1.68 -2.50 -11.87
C ARG A 6 1.20 -2.05 -13.25
N VAL A 7 0.82 -3.00 -14.09
CA VAL A 7 0.36 -2.70 -15.46
C VAL A 7 -0.96 -1.93 -15.45
N ARG A 8 -1.90 -2.34 -14.60
CA ARG A 8 -3.22 -1.74 -14.53
C ARG A 8 -3.20 -0.29 -14.03
N LEU A 9 -2.39 -0.02 -13.02
CA LEU A 9 -2.29 1.29 -12.36
C LEU A 9 -1.21 2.17 -13.02
N GLY A 10 -0.56 1.69 -14.09
CA GLY A 10 0.51 2.43 -14.77
C GLY A 10 1.74 2.71 -13.89
N CYS A 11 1.97 1.88 -12.87
CA CYS A 11 3.07 2.06 -11.93
C CYS A 11 4.39 1.51 -12.47
N SER A 12 5.50 2.01 -11.93
CA SER A 12 6.81 1.38 -12.10
C SER A 12 7.12 0.43 -10.95
N GLY A 13 8.16 -0.40 -11.10
CA GLY A 13 8.73 -1.11 -9.96
C GLY A 13 9.34 -0.12 -8.96
N GLY A 14 9.42 -0.51 -7.69
CA GLY A 14 10.02 0.32 -6.66
C GLY A 14 11.52 0.54 -6.84
N SER A 15 12.00 1.60 -6.21
CA SER A 15 13.41 1.93 -6.08
C SER A 15 13.76 2.06 -4.60
N PRO A 16 15.01 1.77 -4.19
CA PRO A 16 15.41 1.87 -2.80
C PRO A 16 15.18 3.26 -2.22
N ILE A 17 14.58 3.31 -1.04
CA ILE A 17 14.46 4.49 -0.20
C ILE A 17 15.47 4.33 0.94
N ASP A 18 16.35 5.32 1.09
CA ASP A 18 17.32 5.37 2.19
C ASP A 18 16.71 6.10 3.38
N LEU A 19 16.60 5.41 4.51
CA LEU A 19 16.06 5.95 5.76
C LEU A 19 17.15 6.52 6.67
N GLY A 20 18.42 6.47 6.26
CA GLY A 20 19.59 6.89 7.05
C GLY A 20 20.12 5.82 8.01
N PHE A 21 19.34 4.77 8.28
CA PHE A 21 19.74 3.62 9.12
C PHE A 21 19.36 2.26 8.50
N ALA A 22 18.54 2.27 7.45
CA ALA A 22 18.11 1.10 6.70
C ALA A 22 17.71 1.50 5.28
N LYS A 23 17.67 0.53 4.37
CA LYS A 23 17.10 0.70 3.03
C LYS A 23 15.86 -0.16 2.89
N VAL A 24 14.82 0.42 2.33
CA VAL A 24 13.54 -0.27 2.06
C VAL A 24 13.18 -0.09 0.59
N VAL A 25 12.52 -1.09 -0.01
CA VAL A 25 12.18 -1.07 -1.43
C VAL A 25 10.67 -1.31 -1.55
N PRO A 26 9.89 -0.31 -1.98
CA PRO A 26 8.47 -0.49 -2.28
C PRO A 26 8.26 -1.55 -3.37
N ASP A 27 7.13 -2.23 -3.36
CA ASP A 27 6.77 -3.09 -4.50
C ASP A 27 6.61 -2.27 -5.78
N LEU A 28 5.90 -1.13 -5.66
CA LEU A 28 5.55 -0.27 -6.78
C LEU A 28 5.77 1.22 -6.45
N VAL A 29 5.85 2.02 -7.52
CA VAL A 29 5.75 3.48 -7.44
C VAL A 29 4.71 3.96 -8.43
N CYS A 30 3.65 4.59 -7.94
CA CYS A 30 2.50 5.03 -8.72
C CYS A 30 2.37 6.56 -8.59
N GLY A 31 2.56 7.32 -9.66
CA GLY A 31 2.54 8.80 -9.59
C GLY A 31 3.57 9.38 -8.59
N GLY A 32 4.67 8.67 -8.34
CA GLY A 32 5.67 9.01 -7.34
C GLY A 32 5.30 8.67 -5.89
N VAL A 33 4.16 7.99 -5.67
CA VAL A 33 3.77 7.43 -4.36
C VAL A 33 4.37 6.03 -4.24
N PRO A 34 5.20 5.75 -3.21
CA PRO A 34 5.62 4.41 -2.86
C PRO A 34 4.42 3.57 -2.45
N VAL A 35 4.26 2.38 -3.04
CA VAL A 35 3.13 1.49 -2.77
C VAL A 35 3.63 0.12 -2.35
N GLU A 36 3.18 -0.34 -1.19
CA GLU A 36 3.30 -1.73 -0.75
C GLU A 36 2.07 -2.52 -1.18
N VAL A 37 2.26 -3.72 -1.72
CA VAL A 37 1.20 -4.60 -2.18
C VAL A 37 1.30 -5.92 -1.42
N GLU A 38 0.39 -6.13 -0.48
CA GLU A 38 0.51 -7.25 0.47
C GLU A 38 -0.72 -8.15 0.45
N CYS A 39 -0.53 -9.43 0.72
CA CYS A 39 -1.63 -10.39 0.90
C CYS A 39 -2.12 -10.43 2.35
N LEU A 40 -3.37 -10.80 2.56
CA LEU A 40 -3.97 -10.89 3.91
C LEU A 40 -3.13 -11.69 4.93
N SER A 41 -2.44 -12.76 4.50
CA SER A 41 -1.60 -13.60 5.36
C SER A 41 -0.41 -12.88 5.99
N SER A 42 0.05 -11.80 5.37
CA SER A 42 1.28 -11.07 5.71
C SER A 42 1.03 -9.58 5.91
N PHE A 43 -0.23 -9.15 6.00
CA PHE A 43 -0.60 -7.73 6.00
C PHE A 43 0.17 -6.86 7.01
N TYR A 44 0.49 -7.40 8.18
CA TYR A 44 1.21 -6.69 9.24
C TYR A 44 2.65 -6.31 8.82
N CYS A 45 3.31 -7.12 7.98
CA CYS A 45 4.59 -6.78 7.36
C CYS A 45 4.41 -5.59 6.41
N GLY A 46 3.44 -5.68 5.50
CA GLY A 46 3.13 -4.62 4.56
C GLY A 46 2.76 -3.30 5.23
N VAL A 47 2.08 -3.33 6.38
CA VAL A 47 1.82 -2.13 7.19
C VAL A 47 3.13 -1.49 7.67
N GLY A 48 4.05 -2.29 8.21
CA GLY A 48 5.36 -1.80 8.66
C GLY A 48 6.17 -1.19 7.51
N GLN A 49 6.18 -1.83 6.35
CA GLN A 49 6.85 -1.33 5.16
C GLN A 49 6.24 -0.02 4.65
N ALA A 50 4.91 0.06 4.54
CA ALA A 50 4.22 1.27 4.12
C ALA A 50 4.49 2.45 5.08
N LEU A 51 4.56 2.19 6.39
CA LEU A 51 4.94 3.21 7.38
C LEU A 51 6.40 3.65 7.23
N ALA A 52 7.31 2.73 6.90
CA ALA A 52 8.71 3.08 6.62
C ALA A 52 8.83 3.97 5.36
N TYR A 53 8.04 3.69 4.32
CA TYR A 53 7.96 4.54 3.13
C TYR A 53 7.40 5.92 3.46
N LEU A 54 6.36 5.98 4.29
CA LEU A 54 5.77 7.23 4.77
C LEU A 54 6.80 8.08 5.51
N TYR A 55 7.61 7.47 6.39
CA TYR A 55 8.70 8.16 7.06
C TYR A 55 9.74 8.70 6.07
N GLY A 56 10.17 7.89 5.10
CA GLY A 56 11.23 8.27 4.16
C GLY A 56 10.83 9.31 3.10
N VAL A 57 9.56 9.32 2.68
CA VAL A 57 9.10 10.11 1.52
C VAL A 57 7.96 11.08 1.86
N GLY A 58 7.40 11.00 3.08
CA GLY A 58 6.26 11.82 3.52
C GLY A 58 4.92 11.39 2.92
N ARG A 59 4.90 10.36 2.08
CA ARG A 59 3.70 9.74 1.51
C ARG A 59 3.94 8.26 1.22
N ALA A 60 2.91 7.45 1.34
CA ALA A 60 2.92 6.04 1.00
C ALA A 60 1.49 5.54 0.78
N ALA A 61 1.38 4.40 0.10
CA ALA A 61 0.13 3.65 0.03
C ALA A 61 0.33 2.16 0.38
N LEU A 62 -0.73 1.56 0.91
CA LEU A 62 -0.85 0.13 1.13
C LEU A 62 -2.02 -0.40 0.29
N VAL A 63 -1.75 -1.37 -0.58
CA VAL A 63 -2.76 -2.15 -1.28
C VAL A 63 -2.83 -3.52 -0.63
N LEU A 64 -3.90 -3.80 0.10
CA LEU A 64 -4.13 -5.12 0.69
C LEU A 64 -4.99 -5.97 -0.24
N ILE A 65 -4.45 -7.10 -0.66
CA ILE A 65 -5.14 -8.13 -1.41
C ILE A 65 -5.92 -9.01 -0.44
N ALA A 66 -7.24 -8.97 -0.54
CA ALA A 66 -8.13 -9.80 0.27
C ALA A 66 -9.44 -10.09 -0.49
N ASP A 67 -9.88 -11.35 -0.48
CA ASP A 67 -11.16 -11.71 -1.12
C ASP A 67 -12.36 -11.23 -0.30
N GLU A 68 -12.32 -11.40 1.03
CA GLU A 68 -13.36 -10.92 1.95
C GLU A 68 -12.74 -10.48 3.29
N PRO A 69 -12.32 -9.21 3.44
CA PRO A 69 -11.75 -8.74 4.69
C PRO A 69 -12.83 -8.67 5.77
N ARG A 70 -12.57 -9.36 6.89
CA ARG A 70 -13.44 -9.36 8.09
C ARG A 70 -13.69 -7.92 8.58
N PRO A 71 -14.85 -7.62 9.21
CA PRO A 71 -15.18 -6.28 9.66
C PRO A 71 -14.09 -5.61 10.50
N GLY A 72 -13.54 -6.31 11.50
CA GLY A 72 -12.47 -5.73 12.35
C GLY A 72 -11.19 -5.39 11.60
N LEU A 73 -10.88 -6.09 10.51
CA LEU A 73 -9.75 -5.72 9.65
C LEU A 73 -10.08 -4.46 8.84
N ARG A 74 -11.31 -4.35 8.31
CA ARG A 74 -11.74 -3.12 7.63
C ARG A 74 -11.69 -1.92 8.56
N ASP A 75 -12.09 -2.07 9.82
CA ASP A 75 -12.03 -1.01 10.83
C ASP A 75 -10.59 -0.59 11.10
N PHE A 76 -9.69 -1.56 11.28
CA PHE A 76 -8.25 -1.30 11.44
C PHE A 76 -7.66 -0.57 10.24
N LEU A 77 -7.93 -1.02 9.02
CA LEU A 77 -7.45 -0.38 7.79
C LEU A 77 -8.07 1.01 7.60
N GLY A 78 -9.31 1.20 8.01
CA GLY A 78 -9.97 2.49 8.04
C GLY A 78 -9.28 3.46 8.99
N TRP A 79 -8.91 3.01 10.20
CA TRP A 79 -8.07 3.79 11.10
C TRP A 79 -6.69 4.09 10.49
N LEU A 80 -6.03 3.08 9.90
CA LEU A 80 -4.72 3.25 9.26
C LEU A 80 -4.74 4.26 8.11
N SER A 81 -5.87 4.36 7.39
CA SER A 81 -6.07 5.31 6.29
C SER A 81 -6.00 6.79 6.70
N GLN A 82 -5.93 7.07 8.01
CA GLN A 82 -5.68 8.42 8.53
C GLN A 82 -4.20 8.82 8.42
N LEU A 83 -3.30 7.85 8.30
CA LEU A 83 -1.84 8.06 8.28
C LEU A 83 -1.24 7.92 6.87
N LEU A 84 -1.73 6.95 6.08
CA LEU A 84 -1.29 6.66 4.72
C LEU A 84 -2.48 6.26 3.85
N ASP A 85 -2.32 6.25 2.53
CA ASP A 85 -3.43 5.87 1.63
C ASP A 85 -3.61 4.34 1.63
N VAL A 86 -4.80 3.86 1.94
CA VAL A 86 -5.07 2.42 2.03
C VAL A 86 -6.11 2.01 1.00
N TYR A 87 -5.85 0.92 0.29
CA TYR A 87 -6.76 0.33 -0.69
C TYR A 87 -6.94 -1.16 -0.42
N LEU A 88 -8.14 -1.65 -0.69
CA LEU A 88 -8.41 -3.08 -0.78
C LEU A 88 -8.44 -3.48 -2.25
N TYR A 89 -7.74 -4.56 -2.60
CA TYR A 89 -7.88 -5.19 -3.90
C TYR A 89 -8.71 -6.47 -3.76
N VAL A 90 -9.94 -6.42 -4.28
CA VAL A 90 -10.95 -7.49 -4.13
C VAL A 90 -11.50 -7.84 -5.51
N GLY A 91 -11.41 -9.10 -5.93
CA GLY A 91 -12.07 -9.57 -7.17
C GLY A 91 -11.68 -8.81 -8.44
N GLY A 92 -10.51 -8.16 -8.47
CA GLY A 92 -10.13 -7.31 -9.59
C GLY A 92 -10.61 -5.86 -9.49
N GLU A 93 -10.98 -5.37 -8.32
CA GLU A 93 -11.31 -3.96 -8.09
C GLU A 93 -10.44 -3.38 -6.99
N LEU A 94 -10.01 -2.12 -7.17
CA LEU A 94 -9.25 -1.38 -6.18
C LEU A 94 -10.21 -0.42 -5.46
N ILE A 95 -10.41 -0.63 -4.17
CA ILE A 95 -11.37 0.09 -3.34
C ILE A 95 -10.59 0.97 -2.37
N PRO A 96 -10.63 2.30 -2.49
CA PRO A 96 -10.01 3.19 -1.52
C PRO A 96 -10.72 3.11 -0.17
N LEU A 97 -9.96 3.16 0.91
CA LEU A 97 -10.48 3.27 2.27
C LEU A 97 -10.26 4.68 2.83
N GLY A 98 -11.27 5.17 3.55
CA GLY A 98 -11.22 6.43 4.27
C GLY A 98 -10.86 7.63 3.39
N ARG A 99 -9.73 8.28 3.68
CA ARG A 99 -9.26 9.50 3.00
C ARG A 99 -8.11 9.25 2.04
N ALA A 100 -8.11 8.12 1.31
CA ALA A 100 -7.13 7.91 0.25
C ALA A 100 -7.08 9.14 -0.67
N ARG A 101 -5.94 9.83 -0.69
CA ARG A 101 -5.79 11.16 -1.31
C ARG A 101 -5.36 11.06 -2.76
N TRP A 102 -4.70 9.97 -3.11
CA TRP A 102 -4.18 9.72 -4.44
C TRP A 102 -5.10 8.77 -5.19
N LEU A 103 -5.28 8.99 -6.49
CA LEU A 103 -5.83 7.96 -7.36
C LEU A 103 -4.62 7.14 -7.82
N LEU A 104 -4.48 5.93 -7.25
CA LEU A 104 -3.54 4.94 -7.76
C LEU A 104 -4.05 4.38 -9.08
#